data_AF-A0AAW1B267-F1
#
_entry.id   AF-A0AAW1B267-F1
#
_cell.length_a   1.000
_cell.length_b   1.000
_cell.length_c   1.000
_cell.angle_alpha   90.00
_cell.angle_beta   90.00
_cell.angle_gamma   90.00
#
_symmetry.space_group_name_H-M   'P 1'
#
loop_
_entity.id
_entity.type
_entity.pdbx_description
1 polymer ?
#
loop_
_entity_poly.entity_id
_entity_poly.type
_entity_poly.pdbx_seq_one_letter_code
_entity_poly.pdbx_strand_id
1 'polypeptide(L)'
;MRLRALSRYGLDTEQVWRNHILAGNEDPQLKSLWYTLHFMKQYADDMDQKFTGNKGSLVYAGIKSIVKTSMGTTENLRHSRSGSDRHADIIQYTSEERSLALQLCGWVKKGADLDVEPFLCSLEQEGDWERAAAVALFNLDIRRAIQIMNKGASSGKGDLNLNVVAMALSGYTDEKNSLWREMCSTLRLQLNNPYLCAMFAFLTSESGCYDGVLNESNVAVRDRVAFACKFLTDIQLNRFVEKLTNEMKEAGNLEGILLTGLTNDGVDLMESYVDRTGDVQTASYCMLQGSPSEVLKDERVQYWIESYRNLLDAWRFWHKRAEFDIHRSKLDPSSKPLAQVFVSCNFCGKSISYSCSTIPHQGRGFSQYGVSGSPTKSKVTSCPGCRKPLPRCALCLINMGTPVSCCPGGSKSDEKVDLSKDKKLAQFNNWFTWCHNCRHGGHAGHMLSWFRDHNECPVSACSCKCMQLDTTGNLIPAEVVQP
;
A
#
# COMPACT_ATOMS: atom_id res chain seq x y z
N MET A 1 8.36 -2.09 14.74
CA MET A 1 7.78 -0.78 14.34
C MET A 1 8.80 0.35 14.19
N ARG A 2 9.56 0.71 15.25
CA ARG A 2 10.49 1.86 15.20
C ARG A 2 11.51 1.82 14.04
N LEU A 3 12.19 0.69 13.81
CA LEU A 3 13.11 0.51 12.68
C LEU A 3 12.42 0.66 11.32
N ARG A 4 11.25 0.03 11.15
CA ARG A 4 10.42 0.14 9.94
C ARG A 4 10.03 1.59 9.62
N ALA A 5 9.74 2.41 10.63
CA ALA A 5 9.43 3.83 10.44
C ALA A 5 10.63 4.61 9.86
N LEU A 6 11.86 4.28 10.27
CA LEU A 6 13.08 4.86 9.69
C LEU A 6 13.27 4.42 8.24
N SER A 7 12.98 3.15 7.93
CA SER A 7 13.01 2.56 6.59
C SER A 7 11.88 3.01 5.65
N ARG A 8 11.02 3.95 6.08
CA ARG A 8 9.84 4.43 5.31
C ARG A 8 8.83 3.33 4.95
N TYR A 9 8.76 2.27 5.75
CA TYR A 9 7.78 1.19 5.58
C TYR A 9 6.35 1.73 5.50
N GLY A 10 5.58 1.25 4.51
CA GLY A 10 4.18 1.58 4.29
C GLY A 10 3.93 2.86 3.48
N LEU A 11 4.99 3.64 3.18
CA LEU A 11 4.88 4.91 2.45
C LEU A 11 5.08 4.78 0.93
N ASP A 12 5.54 3.62 0.43
CA ASP A 12 5.68 3.41 -1.01
C ASP A 12 4.31 3.12 -1.64
N THR A 13 3.72 4.14 -2.26
CA THR A 13 2.41 4.05 -2.92
C THR A 13 2.53 3.70 -4.40
N GLU A 14 3.71 3.84 -5.01
CA GLU A 14 3.91 3.53 -6.43
C GLU A 14 4.16 2.03 -6.60
N GLN A 15 5.15 1.52 -5.88
CA GLN A 15 5.53 0.10 -5.86
C GLN A 15 5.10 -0.52 -4.53
N VAL A 16 3.79 -0.67 -4.34
CA VAL A 16 3.17 -1.14 -3.08
C VAL A 16 3.81 -2.42 -2.54
N TRP A 17 4.20 -3.36 -3.42
CA TRP A 17 4.87 -4.60 -3.03
C TRP A 17 6.19 -4.35 -2.27
N ARG A 18 6.97 -3.32 -2.64
CA ARG A 18 8.30 -3.03 -2.07
C ARG A 18 8.26 -2.77 -0.57
N ASN A 19 7.10 -2.41 -0.01
CA ASN A 19 6.93 -2.27 1.43
C ASN A 19 7.28 -3.55 2.20
N HIS A 20 7.19 -4.75 1.61
CA HIS A 20 7.68 -5.97 2.27
C HIS A 20 9.21 -5.95 2.46
N ILE A 21 9.98 -5.39 1.53
CA ILE A 21 11.43 -5.24 1.65
C ILE A 21 11.75 -4.21 2.74
N LEU A 22 10.98 -3.11 2.76
CA LEU A 22 11.13 -2.05 3.77
C LEU A 22 10.75 -2.51 5.18
N ALA A 23 10.03 -3.64 5.32
CA ALA A 23 9.76 -4.25 6.61
C ALA A 23 11.04 -4.73 7.31
N GLY A 24 12.11 -4.98 6.55
CA GLY A 24 13.46 -5.33 7.05
C GLY A 24 13.62 -6.77 7.54
N ASN A 25 12.52 -7.46 7.78
CA ASN A 25 12.49 -8.87 8.18
C ASN A 25 11.93 -9.70 7.03
N GLU A 26 12.44 -10.92 6.82
CA GLU A 26 11.84 -11.91 5.90
C GLU A 26 10.56 -12.52 6.51
N ASP A 27 9.60 -11.67 6.89
CA ASP A 27 8.30 -12.10 7.38
C ASP A 27 7.42 -12.52 6.18
N PRO A 28 7.09 -13.82 6.06
CA PRO A 28 6.31 -14.31 4.93
C PRO A 28 4.89 -13.72 4.87
N GLN A 29 4.30 -13.41 6.03
CA GLN A 29 2.95 -12.82 6.10
C GLN A 29 2.96 -11.38 5.59
N LEU A 30 3.96 -10.58 5.96
CA LEU A 30 4.12 -9.21 5.44
C LEU A 30 4.44 -9.24 3.94
N LYS A 31 5.30 -10.15 3.48
CA LYS A 31 5.54 -10.37 2.04
C LYS A 31 4.21 -10.63 1.33
N SER A 32 3.44 -11.61 1.82
CA SER A 32 2.16 -11.96 1.22
C SER A 32 1.17 -10.79 1.21
N LEU A 33 1.02 -10.07 2.33
CA LEU A 33 0.15 -8.90 2.46
C LEU A 33 0.43 -7.85 1.38
N TRP A 34 1.68 -7.39 1.26
CA TRP A 34 2.03 -6.29 0.36
C TRP A 34 1.94 -6.68 -1.11
N TYR A 35 2.22 -7.94 -1.45
CA TYR A 35 1.93 -8.45 -2.80
C TYR A 35 0.43 -8.51 -3.08
N THR A 36 -0.38 -8.95 -2.13
CA THR A 36 -1.85 -8.98 -2.28
C THR A 36 -2.40 -7.56 -2.52
N LEU A 37 -1.98 -6.57 -1.72
CA LEU A 37 -2.37 -5.18 -1.91
C LEU A 37 -1.89 -4.63 -3.26
N HIS A 38 -0.69 -5.02 -3.71
CA HIS A 38 -0.19 -4.65 -5.02
C HIS A 38 -1.07 -5.19 -6.16
N PHE A 39 -1.46 -6.47 -6.10
CA PHE A 39 -2.35 -7.07 -7.11
C PHE A 39 -3.75 -6.45 -7.08
N MET A 40 -4.31 -6.19 -5.90
CA MET A 40 -5.58 -5.49 -5.76
C MET A 40 -5.53 -4.09 -6.39
N LYS A 41 -4.44 -3.33 -6.13
CA LYS A 41 -4.24 -2.02 -6.74
C LYS A 41 -4.10 -2.08 -8.26
N GLN A 42 -3.32 -3.03 -8.79
CA GLN A 42 -3.21 -3.20 -10.25
C GLN A 42 -4.55 -3.48 -10.90
N TYR A 43 -5.37 -4.32 -10.25
CA TYR A 43 -6.71 -4.60 -10.72
C TYR A 43 -7.65 -3.38 -10.66
N ALA A 44 -7.55 -2.59 -9.58
CA ALA A 44 -8.25 -1.32 -9.42
C ALA A 44 -8.05 -0.39 -10.62
N ASP A 45 -6.78 -0.12 -10.91
CA ASP A 45 -6.36 0.84 -11.94
C ASP A 45 -6.84 0.38 -13.34
N ASP A 46 -6.98 -0.93 -13.55
CA ASP A 46 -7.48 -1.52 -14.80
C ASP A 46 -8.99 -1.43 -14.97
N MET A 47 -9.75 -1.58 -13.89
CA MET A 47 -11.21 -1.42 -13.91
C MET A 47 -11.62 0.02 -14.20
N ASP A 48 -10.92 0.99 -13.58
CA ASP A 48 -11.14 2.42 -13.80
C ASP A 48 -10.84 2.84 -15.26
N GLN A 49 -9.91 2.15 -15.93
CA GLN A 49 -9.60 2.38 -17.35
C GLN A 49 -10.66 1.79 -18.31
N LYS A 50 -11.30 0.68 -17.95
CA LYS A 50 -12.29 -0.01 -18.80
C LYS A 50 -13.72 0.49 -18.61
N PHE A 51 -14.07 1.03 -17.46
CA PHE A 51 -15.43 1.49 -17.16
C PHE A 51 -15.44 2.94 -16.66
N THR A 52 -15.90 3.87 -17.50
CA THR A 52 -16.18 5.25 -17.11
C THR A 52 -17.49 5.30 -16.31
N GLY A 53 -17.43 4.98 -15.02
CA GLY A 53 -18.61 5.02 -14.16
C GLY A 53 -18.28 4.86 -12.68
N ASN A 54 -19.01 5.59 -11.83
CA ASN A 54 -18.85 5.70 -10.37
C ASN A 54 -19.08 4.36 -9.64
N LYS A 55 -18.15 3.41 -9.74
CA LYS A 55 -18.12 2.17 -8.96
C LYS A 55 -16.75 1.93 -8.33
N GLY A 56 -16.25 2.90 -7.56
CA GLY A 56 -15.07 2.73 -6.71
C GLY A 56 -15.23 1.75 -5.53
N SER A 57 -16.21 0.83 -5.56
CA SER A 57 -16.69 0.07 -4.39
C SER A 57 -16.30 -1.42 -4.38
N LEU A 58 -15.79 -2.00 -5.47
CA LEU A 58 -15.33 -3.41 -5.50
C LEU A 58 -13.81 -3.56 -5.41
N VAL A 59 -13.10 -2.44 -5.36
CA VAL A 59 -11.68 -2.31 -5.66
C VAL A 59 -10.78 -3.09 -4.70
N TYR A 60 -11.24 -3.33 -3.48
CA TYR A 60 -10.53 -4.10 -2.45
C TYR A 60 -11.45 -5.10 -1.73
N ALA A 61 -12.45 -5.67 -2.41
CA ALA A 61 -13.48 -6.49 -1.77
C ALA A 61 -13.05 -7.93 -1.39
N GLY A 62 -11.83 -8.36 -1.77
CA GLY A 62 -11.30 -9.70 -1.51
C GLY A 62 -11.99 -10.82 -2.30
N ILE A 63 -11.37 -12.01 -2.33
CA ILE A 63 -11.90 -13.18 -3.07
C ILE A 63 -13.26 -13.65 -2.55
N LYS A 64 -13.54 -13.46 -1.26
CA LYS A 64 -14.86 -13.80 -0.67
C LYS A 64 -16.01 -13.09 -1.38
N SER A 65 -15.82 -11.82 -1.73
CA SER A 65 -16.84 -11.05 -2.44
C SER A 65 -16.97 -11.49 -3.91
N ILE A 66 -15.83 -11.76 -4.56
CA ILE A 66 -15.74 -12.18 -5.97
C ILE A 66 -16.47 -13.53 -6.19
N VAL A 67 -16.27 -14.50 -5.30
CA VAL A 67 -16.89 -15.83 -5.39
C VAL A 67 -18.39 -15.79 -5.05
N LYS A 68 -18.84 -14.86 -4.19
CA LYS A 68 -20.29 -14.71 -3.92
C LYS A 68 -21.06 -14.21 -5.14
N THR A 69 -20.44 -13.42 -6.01
CA THR A 69 -21.07 -12.91 -7.23
C THR A 69 -21.11 -13.92 -8.37
N SER A 70 -20.31 -14.99 -8.33
CA SER A 70 -20.16 -15.96 -9.43
C SER A 70 -21.13 -17.16 -9.39
N MET A 71 -22.17 -17.13 -8.54
CA MET A 71 -23.06 -18.28 -8.39
C MET A 71 -23.87 -18.51 -9.68
N GLY A 72 -23.55 -19.59 -10.42
CA GLY A 72 -24.29 -20.03 -11.60
C GLY A 72 -23.75 -19.57 -12.96
N THR A 73 -22.58 -18.92 -13.01
CA THR A 73 -21.92 -18.47 -14.26
C THR A 73 -20.79 -19.37 -14.75
N THR A 74 -20.52 -20.47 -14.04
CA THR A 74 -19.35 -21.32 -14.26
C THR A 74 -19.50 -22.29 -15.44
N GLU A 75 -18.49 -22.33 -16.30
CA GLU A 75 -18.35 -23.34 -17.35
C GLU A 75 -17.50 -24.52 -16.88
N ASN A 76 -17.86 -25.73 -17.33
CA ASN A 76 -17.14 -26.96 -17.00
C ASN A 76 -16.22 -27.34 -18.16
N LEU A 77 -14.91 -27.30 -17.95
CA LEU A 77 -13.94 -27.86 -18.89
C LEU A 77 -13.46 -29.23 -18.38
N ARG A 78 -13.54 -30.23 -19.26
CA ARG A 78 -12.91 -31.53 -19.02
C ARG A 78 -11.53 -31.52 -19.65
N HIS A 79 -10.49 -31.74 -18.83
CA HIS A 79 -9.13 -31.86 -19.31
C HIS A 79 -8.59 -33.28 -19.05
N SER A 80 -7.96 -33.85 -20.08
CA SER A 80 -7.05 -34.99 -19.90
C SER A 80 -5.68 -34.48 -19.49
N ARG A 81 -5.05 -35.10 -18.48
CA ARG A 81 -3.67 -34.75 -18.09
C ARG A 81 -2.72 -35.03 -19.25
N SER A 82 -1.80 -34.09 -19.50
CA SER A 82 -0.77 -34.28 -20.52
C SER A 82 0.21 -35.36 -20.08
N GLY A 83 0.22 -36.52 -20.77
CA GLY A 83 1.18 -37.61 -20.53
C GLY A 83 0.63 -38.94 -20.02
N SER A 84 -0.69 -39.14 -19.96
CA SER A 84 -1.31 -40.46 -19.73
C SER A 84 -2.11 -40.89 -20.96
N ASP A 85 -1.86 -42.08 -21.49
CA ASP A 85 -2.60 -42.71 -22.62
C ASP A 85 -4.02 -43.17 -22.23
N ARG A 86 -4.45 -42.97 -20.98
CA ARG A 86 -5.78 -43.32 -20.49
C ARG A 86 -6.45 -42.16 -19.76
N HIS A 87 -7.68 -41.87 -20.19
CA HIS A 87 -8.51 -40.71 -19.83
C HIS A 87 -9.02 -40.78 -18.38
N ALA A 88 -8.39 -40.01 -17.50
CA ALA A 88 -9.01 -39.54 -16.27
C ALA A 88 -9.64 -38.17 -16.55
N ASP A 89 -10.97 -38.09 -16.62
CA ASP A 89 -11.69 -36.83 -16.81
C ASP A 89 -11.57 -36.00 -15.51
N ILE A 90 -10.59 -35.11 -15.45
CA ILE A 90 -10.52 -34.10 -14.38
C ILE A 90 -11.33 -32.89 -14.82
N ILE A 91 -12.30 -32.53 -13.99
CA ILE A 91 -13.15 -31.37 -14.21
C ILE A 91 -12.43 -30.15 -13.64
N GLN A 92 -12.21 -29.16 -14.51
CA GLN A 92 -11.85 -27.80 -14.13
C GLN A 92 -13.02 -26.87 -14.39
N TYR A 93 -13.10 -25.85 -13.56
CA TYR A 93 -14.17 -24.88 -13.57
C TYR A 93 -13.60 -23.49 -13.90
N THR A 94 -14.26 -22.79 -14.83
CA THR A 94 -13.79 -21.49 -15.32
C THR A 94 -14.93 -20.48 -15.32
N SER A 95 -14.61 -19.25 -14.91
CA SER A 95 -15.48 -18.07 -15.04
C SER A 95 -14.60 -16.82 -15.03
N GLU A 96 -15.16 -15.66 -15.33
CA GLU A 96 -14.43 -14.39 -15.22
C GLU A 96 -13.99 -14.13 -13.77
N GLU A 97 -14.85 -14.44 -12.79
CA GLU A 97 -14.58 -14.28 -11.37
C GLU A 97 -13.49 -15.24 -10.87
N ARG A 98 -13.48 -16.49 -11.35
CA ARG A 98 -12.41 -17.45 -11.05
C ARG A 98 -11.09 -17.02 -11.68
N SER A 99 -11.12 -16.50 -12.90
CA SER A 99 -9.93 -15.97 -13.58
C SER A 99 -9.35 -14.77 -12.82
N LEU A 100 -10.21 -13.88 -12.33
CA LEU A 100 -9.81 -12.78 -11.46
C LEU A 100 -9.21 -13.28 -10.13
N ALA A 101 -9.83 -14.27 -9.49
CA ALA A 101 -9.30 -14.85 -8.27
C ALA A 101 -7.90 -15.46 -8.48
N LEU A 102 -7.66 -16.14 -9.61
CA LEU A 102 -6.35 -16.68 -9.99
C LEU A 102 -5.30 -15.58 -10.22
N GLN A 103 -5.70 -14.45 -10.83
CA GLN A 103 -4.84 -13.27 -10.97
C GLN A 103 -4.47 -12.67 -9.61
N LEU A 104 -5.43 -12.53 -8.69
CA LEU A 104 -5.18 -12.04 -7.33
C LEU A 104 -4.29 -12.98 -6.51
N CYS A 105 -4.39 -14.30 -6.75
CA CYS A 105 -3.48 -15.29 -6.15
C CYS A 105 -2.05 -15.19 -6.73
N GLY A 106 -1.86 -14.50 -7.86
CA GLY A 106 -0.59 -14.33 -8.55
C GLY A 106 -0.20 -15.51 -9.46
N TRP A 107 -1.11 -16.47 -9.68
CA TRP A 107 -0.84 -17.63 -10.55
C TRP A 107 -0.79 -17.26 -12.03
N VAL A 108 -1.59 -16.29 -12.43
CA VAL A 108 -1.74 -15.91 -13.84
C VAL A 108 -1.47 -14.42 -13.99
N LYS A 109 -0.66 -14.04 -14.99
CA LYS A 109 -0.41 -12.64 -15.32
C LYS A 109 -1.60 -12.04 -16.08
N LYS A 110 -1.68 -10.71 -16.08
CA LYS A 110 -2.67 -9.95 -16.85
C LYS A 110 -2.65 -10.34 -18.34
N GLY A 111 -3.77 -10.81 -18.87
CA GLY A 111 -3.91 -11.23 -20.28
C GLY A 111 -5.15 -12.08 -20.52
N ALA A 112 -5.44 -12.38 -21.80
CA ALA A 112 -6.50 -13.33 -22.19
C ALA A 112 -6.07 -14.79 -21.98
N ASP A 113 -4.76 -15.06 -21.97
CA ASP A 113 -4.21 -16.40 -21.78
C ASP A 113 -3.99 -16.68 -20.29
N LEU A 114 -4.58 -17.77 -19.80
CA LEU A 114 -4.38 -18.30 -18.45
C LEU A 114 -3.01 -19.00 -18.31
N ASP A 115 -1.94 -18.32 -18.69
CA ASP A 115 -0.58 -18.87 -18.65
C ASP A 115 0.06 -18.73 -17.26
N VAL A 116 0.41 -19.88 -16.67
CA VAL A 116 1.06 -20.00 -15.36
C VAL A 116 2.59 -20.00 -15.46
N GLU A 117 3.16 -20.22 -16.65
CA GLU A 117 4.60 -20.40 -16.85
C GLU A 117 5.46 -19.24 -16.34
N PRO A 118 5.06 -17.95 -16.49
CA PRO A 118 5.83 -16.84 -15.92
C PRO A 118 5.92 -16.88 -14.39
N PHE A 119 4.88 -17.39 -13.72
CA PHE A 119 4.87 -17.53 -12.27
C PHE A 119 5.76 -18.71 -11.84
N LEU A 120 5.70 -19.84 -12.55
CA LEU A 120 6.62 -20.97 -12.33
C LEU A 120 8.09 -20.54 -12.47
N CYS A 121 8.41 -19.76 -13.50
CA CYS A 121 9.76 -19.23 -13.70
C CYS A 121 10.22 -18.32 -12.55
N SER A 122 9.34 -17.50 -11.97
CA SER A 122 9.71 -16.69 -10.79
C SER A 122 10.00 -17.54 -9.57
N LEU A 123 9.23 -18.61 -9.34
CA LEU A 123 9.48 -19.53 -8.23
C LEU A 123 10.79 -20.30 -8.41
N GLU A 124 11.11 -20.75 -9.63
CA GLU A 124 12.42 -21.36 -9.94
C GLU A 124 13.58 -20.39 -9.66
N GLN A 125 13.42 -19.10 -9.99
CA GLN A 125 14.44 -18.07 -9.71
C GLN A 125 14.61 -17.80 -8.21
N GLU A 126 13.53 -17.85 -7.44
CA GLU A 126 13.56 -17.76 -5.97
C GLU A 126 14.09 -19.05 -5.31
N GLY A 127 14.25 -20.14 -6.07
CA GLY A 127 14.71 -21.44 -5.58
C GLY A 127 13.62 -22.27 -4.88
N ASP A 128 12.35 -21.92 -5.09
CA ASP A 128 11.17 -22.48 -4.42
C ASP A 128 10.60 -23.67 -5.24
N TRP A 129 11.44 -24.71 -5.41
CA TRP A 129 11.23 -25.78 -6.40
C TRP A 129 9.99 -26.64 -6.12
N GLU A 130 9.73 -26.99 -4.87
CA GLU A 130 8.60 -27.82 -4.45
C GLU A 130 7.28 -27.11 -4.74
N ARG A 131 7.21 -25.81 -4.43
CA ARG A 131 6.06 -24.97 -4.72
C ARG A 131 5.83 -24.83 -6.22
N ALA A 132 6.88 -24.56 -7.00
CA ALA A 132 6.81 -24.49 -8.45
C ALA A 132 6.31 -25.81 -9.07
N ALA A 133 6.84 -26.95 -8.62
CA ALA A 133 6.43 -28.26 -9.12
C ALA A 133 4.96 -28.58 -8.77
N ALA A 134 4.52 -28.25 -7.56
CA ALA A 134 3.13 -28.42 -7.14
C ALA A 134 2.17 -27.55 -7.98
N VAL A 135 2.51 -26.28 -8.21
CA VAL A 135 1.69 -25.39 -9.04
C VAL A 135 1.62 -25.89 -10.49
N ALA A 136 2.73 -26.35 -11.07
CA ALA A 136 2.73 -26.97 -12.41
C ALA A 136 1.81 -28.21 -12.45
N LEU A 137 1.87 -29.05 -11.42
CA LEU A 137 1.02 -30.23 -11.30
C LEU A 137 -0.47 -29.89 -11.17
N PHE A 138 -0.82 -28.86 -10.38
CA PHE A 138 -2.19 -28.35 -10.25
C PHE A 138 -2.70 -27.70 -11.54
N ASN A 139 -1.80 -27.36 -12.48
CA ASN A 139 -2.13 -26.96 -13.84
C ASN A 139 -2.14 -28.15 -14.82
N LEU A 140 -2.14 -29.38 -14.31
CA LEU A 140 -2.22 -30.64 -15.06
C LEU A 140 -1.02 -30.91 -15.97
N ASP A 141 0.11 -30.21 -15.76
CA ASP A 141 1.35 -30.42 -16.49
C ASP A 141 2.35 -31.22 -15.64
N ILE A 142 2.14 -32.55 -15.60
CA ILE A 142 3.02 -33.48 -14.89
C ILE A 142 4.45 -33.41 -15.45
N ARG A 143 4.59 -33.23 -16.77
CA ARG A 143 5.91 -33.18 -17.43
C ARG A 143 6.69 -31.97 -16.96
N ARG A 144 6.07 -30.79 -16.91
CA ARG A 144 6.69 -29.58 -16.38
C ARG A 144 7.03 -29.72 -14.90
N ALA A 145 6.15 -30.31 -14.08
CA ALA A 145 6.45 -30.58 -12.67
C ALA A 145 7.71 -31.45 -12.48
N ILE A 146 7.85 -32.52 -13.27
CA ILE A 146 9.05 -33.39 -13.25
C ILE A 146 10.30 -32.61 -13.67
N GLN A 147 10.20 -31.77 -14.71
CA GLN A 147 11.32 -30.93 -15.16
C GLN A 147 11.78 -29.96 -14.06
N ILE A 148 10.85 -29.31 -13.36
CA ILE A 148 11.14 -28.41 -12.24
C ILE A 148 11.89 -29.16 -11.13
N MET A 149 11.38 -30.31 -10.72
CA MET A 149 12.01 -31.10 -9.66
C MET A 149 13.40 -31.60 -10.05
N ASN A 150 13.61 -32.06 -11.28
CA ASN A 150 14.93 -32.49 -11.74
C ASN A 150 15.95 -31.34 -11.76
N LYS A 151 15.52 -30.13 -12.17
CA LYS A 151 16.36 -28.92 -12.09
C LYS A 151 16.70 -28.59 -10.63
N GLY A 152 15.71 -28.59 -9.74
CA GLY A 152 15.89 -28.30 -8.33
C GLY A 152 16.81 -29.30 -7.62
N ALA A 153 16.66 -30.59 -7.91
CA ALA A 153 17.51 -31.65 -7.38
C ALA A 153 18.95 -31.57 -7.88
N SER A 154 19.16 -31.02 -9.09
CA SER A 154 20.50 -30.78 -9.66
C SER A 154 21.12 -29.45 -9.19
N SER A 155 20.38 -28.62 -8.45
CA SER A 155 20.89 -27.36 -7.90
C SER A 155 21.78 -27.62 -6.68
N GLY A 156 22.67 -26.68 -6.34
CA GLY A 156 23.61 -26.83 -5.20
C GLY A 156 22.97 -26.99 -3.82
N LYS A 157 21.64 -26.83 -3.70
CA LYS A 157 20.82 -27.09 -2.50
C LYS A 157 19.85 -28.27 -2.71
N GLY A 158 20.15 -29.18 -3.62
CA GLY A 158 19.22 -30.23 -4.04
C GLY A 158 18.77 -31.14 -2.89
N ASP A 159 17.45 -31.17 -2.66
CA ASP A 159 16.82 -32.15 -1.78
C ASP A 159 16.62 -33.47 -2.55
N LEU A 160 17.14 -34.56 -2.00
CA LEU A 160 16.95 -35.93 -2.51
C LEU A 160 15.47 -36.28 -2.66
N ASN A 161 14.59 -35.70 -1.83
CA ASN A 161 13.16 -35.88 -1.91
C ASN A 161 12.60 -35.46 -3.29
N LEU A 162 13.16 -34.43 -3.93
CA LEU A 162 12.71 -33.98 -5.25
C LEU A 162 12.85 -35.07 -6.32
N ASN A 163 13.97 -35.80 -6.33
CA ASN A 163 14.19 -36.91 -7.27
C ASN A 163 13.25 -38.09 -7.00
N VAL A 164 13.02 -38.41 -5.73
CA VAL A 164 12.09 -39.48 -5.33
C VAL A 164 10.66 -39.15 -5.78
N VAL A 165 10.22 -37.91 -5.56
CA VAL A 165 8.90 -37.46 -6.00
C VAL A 165 8.80 -37.40 -7.52
N ALA A 166 9.83 -36.91 -8.22
CA ALA A 166 9.87 -36.90 -9.68
C ALA A 166 9.75 -38.31 -10.28
N MET A 167 10.45 -39.29 -9.70
CA MET A 167 10.33 -40.70 -10.06
C MET A 167 8.90 -41.21 -9.82
N ALA A 168 8.32 -40.92 -8.65
CA ALA A 168 6.95 -41.31 -8.35
C ALA A 168 5.93 -40.68 -9.32
N LEU A 169 6.09 -39.42 -9.71
CA LEU A 169 5.24 -38.76 -10.71
C LEU A 169 5.32 -39.42 -12.09
N SER A 170 6.51 -39.87 -12.50
CA SER A 170 6.69 -40.53 -13.80
C SER A 170 5.94 -41.87 -13.88
N GLY A 171 5.70 -42.52 -12.75
CA GLY A 171 4.94 -43.76 -12.63
C GLY A 171 3.46 -43.56 -12.29
N TYR A 172 2.93 -42.32 -12.37
CA TYR A 172 1.52 -42.05 -12.06
C TYR A 172 0.59 -42.95 -12.88
N THR A 173 -0.39 -43.56 -12.19
CA THR A 173 -1.47 -44.32 -12.83
C THR A 173 -2.81 -43.90 -12.23
N ASP A 174 -3.87 -43.91 -13.05
CA ASP A 174 -5.21 -43.55 -12.58
C ASP A 174 -5.92 -44.71 -11.85
N GLU A 175 -5.33 -45.91 -11.88
CA GLU A 175 -5.89 -47.11 -11.27
C GLU A 175 -6.02 -46.97 -9.75
N LYS A 176 -7.26 -47.00 -9.25
CA LYS A 176 -7.61 -46.77 -7.84
C LYS A 176 -7.00 -47.78 -6.86
N ASN A 177 -6.76 -49.02 -7.32
CA ASN A 177 -6.18 -50.10 -6.52
C ASN A 177 -4.73 -50.42 -6.93
N SER A 178 -4.04 -49.46 -7.56
CA SER A 178 -2.64 -49.67 -7.96
C SER A 178 -1.72 -49.69 -6.73
N LEU A 179 -0.68 -50.53 -6.80
CA LEU A 179 0.44 -50.52 -5.87
C LEU A 179 1.05 -49.10 -5.73
N TRP A 180 1.00 -48.32 -6.81
CA TRP A 180 1.44 -46.93 -6.83
C TRP A 180 0.70 -46.08 -5.79
N ARG A 181 -0.64 -46.17 -5.68
CA ARG A 181 -1.41 -45.38 -4.70
C ARG A 181 -1.09 -45.75 -3.25
N GLU A 182 -0.86 -47.04 -2.98
CA GLU A 182 -0.45 -47.52 -1.65
C GLU A 182 0.95 -47.00 -1.29
N MET A 183 1.89 -47.07 -2.22
CA MET A 183 3.25 -46.53 -2.05
C MET A 183 3.24 -45.01 -1.85
N CYS A 184 2.47 -44.26 -2.64
CA CYS A 184 2.35 -42.81 -2.50
C CYS A 184 1.75 -42.40 -1.15
N SER A 185 0.80 -43.17 -0.63
CA SER A 185 0.22 -42.92 0.70
C SER A 185 1.27 -43.07 1.80
N THR A 186 2.17 -44.06 1.68
CA THR A 186 3.28 -44.27 2.61
C THR A 186 4.36 -43.20 2.48
N LEU A 187 4.75 -42.85 1.25
CA LEU A 187 5.73 -41.81 0.96
C LEU A 187 5.27 -40.45 1.49
N ARG A 188 3.99 -40.12 1.35
CA ARG A 188 3.42 -38.87 1.88
C ARG A 188 3.68 -38.68 3.37
N LEU A 189 3.65 -39.75 4.17
CA LEU A 189 3.91 -39.69 5.61
C LEU A 189 5.39 -39.42 5.97
N GLN A 190 6.30 -39.62 5.00
CA GLN A 190 7.74 -39.44 5.18
C GLN A 190 8.22 -38.07 4.69
N LEU A 191 7.37 -37.31 4.00
CA LEU A 191 7.71 -36.01 3.45
C LEU A 191 7.44 -34.91 4.47
N ASN A 192 8.42 -34.03 4.66
CA ASN A 192 8.29 -32.87 5.53
C ASN A 192 7.75 -31.64 4.77
N ASN A 193 7.95 -31.58 3.45
CA ASN A 193 7.55 -30.42 2.66
C ASN A 193 6.05 -30.47 2.31
N PRO A 194 5.26 -29.45 2.67
CA PRO A 194 3.80 -29.47 2.50
C PRO A 194 3.36 -29.47 1.03
N TYR A 195 4.14 -28.88 0.12
CA TYR A 195 3.83 -28.88 -1.31
C TYR A 195 4.02 -30.27 -1.93
N LEU A 196 5.05 -31.01 -1.53
CA LEU A 196 5.25 -32.40 -1.97
C LEU A 196 4.11 -33.31 -1.46
N CYS A 197 3.70 -33.11 -0.21
CA CYS A 197 2.52 -33.79 0.36
C CYS A 197 1.24 -33.46 -0.42
N ALA A 198 1.03 -32.19 -0.75
CA ALA A 198 -0.13 -31.73 -1.52
C ALA A 198 -0.15 -32.30 -2.94
N MET A 199 1.01 -32.50 -3.58
CA MET A 199 1.10 -33.17 -4.88
C MET A 199 0.56 -34.60 -4.81
N PHE A 200 1.01 -35.40 -3.84
CA PHE A 200 0.47 -36.76 -3.68
C PHE A 200 -0.99 -36.77 -3.28
N ALA A 201 -1.41 -35.85 -2.40
CA ALA A 201 -2.82 -35.70 -2.05
C ALA A 201 -3.67 -35.45 -3.30
N PHE A 202 -3.25 -34.54 -4.19
CA PHE A 202 -3.98 -34.26 -5.42
C PHE A 202 -4.06 -35.47 -6.36
N LEU A 203 -2.96 -36.20 -6.54
CA LEU A 203 -2.92 -37.36 -7.42
C LEU A 203 -3.72 -38.55 -6.88
N THR A 204 -3.82 -38.68 -5.56
CA THR A 204 -4.53 -39.77 -4.90
C THR A 204 -6.00 -39.44 -4.59
N SER A 205 -6.40 -38.16 -4.66
CA SER A 205 -7.78 -37.71 -4.49
C SER A 205 -8.72 -38.16 -5.61
N GLU A 206 -10.00 -38.33 -5.25
CA GLU A 206 -11.10 -38.45 -6.22
C GLU A 206 -11.59 -37.05 -6.63
N SER A 207 -12.20 -36.96 -7.82
CA SER A 207 -12.74 -35.71 -8.34
C SER A 207 -13.78 -35.12 -7.38
N GLY A 208 -13.55 -33.88 -6.95
CA GLY A 208 -14.42 -33.18 -5.98
C GLY A 208 -14.06 -33.42 -4.50
N CYS A 209 -13.08 -34.29 -4.20
CA CYS A 209 -12.64 -34.62 -2.85
C CYS A 209 -11.16 -34.23 -2.63
N TYR A 210 -10.90 -32.93 -2.54
CA TYR A 210 -9.55 -32.36 -2.47
C TYR A 210 -9.13 -31.87 -1.08
N ASP A 211 -9.76 -32.36 -0.02
CA ASP A 211 -9.49 -31.95 1.37
C ASP A 211 -8.02 -32.10 1.77
N GLY A 212 -7.30 -33.09 1.21
CA GLY A 212 -5.88 -33.31 1.47
C GLY A 212 -4.95 -32.23 0.92
N VAL A 213 -5.40 -31.43 -0.06
CA VAL A 213 -4.71 -30.24 -0.56
C VAL A 213 -5.24 -29.00 0.13
N LEU A 214 -6.57 -28.91 0.25
CA LEU A 214 -7.27 -27.71 0.72
C LEU A 214 -7.11 -27.46 2.22
N ASN A 215 -6.89 -28.48 3.05
CA ASN A 215 -6.71 -28.32 4.50
C ASN A 215 -5.24 -28.40 4.95
N GLU A 216 -4.28 -28.52 4.04
CA GLU A 216 -2.85 -28.50 4.38
C GLU A 216 -2.43 -27.09 4.81
N SER A 217 -2.28 -26.87 6.11
CA SER A 217 -2.13 -25.54 6.71
C SER A 217 -0.82 -24.84 6.35
N ASN A 218 0.23 -25.60 6.01
CA ASN A 218 1.54 -25.08 5.67
C ASN A 218 1.70 -24.78 4.17
N VAL A 219 0.69 -25.04 3.33
CA VAL A 219 0.63 -24.53 1.96
C VAL A 219 0.11 -23.09 1.99
N ALA A 220 0.75 -22.20 1.23
CA ALA A 220 0.36 -20.79 1.17
C ALA A 220 -1.13 -20.63 0.84
N VAL A 221 -1.80 -19.69 1.52
CA VAL A 221 -3.25 -19.47 1.38
C VAL A 221 -3.64 -19.21 -0.07
N ARG A 222 -2.83 -18.40 -0.76
CA ARG A 222 -3.02 -18.08 -2.18
C ARG A 222 -3.04 -19.32 -3.10
N ASP A 223 -2.22 -20.33 -2.82
CA ASP A 223 -2.16 -21.53 -3.66
C ASP A 223 -3.34 -22.46 -3.36
N ARG A 224 -3.76 -22.56 -2.09
CA ARG A 224 -4.98 -23.28 -1.69
C ARG A 224 -6.23 -22.66 -2.34
N VAL A 225 -6.31 -21.33 -2.36
CA VAL A 225 -7.41 -20.59 -2.98
C VAL A 225 -7.40 -20.74 -4.49
N ALA A 226 -6.25 -20.58 -5.14
CA ALA A 226 -6.12 -20.79 -6.58
C ALA A 226 -6.50 -22.22 -6.98
N PHE A 227 -6.04 -23.22 -6.23
CA PHE A 227 -6.43 -24.61 -6.42
C PHE A 227 -7.95 -24.79 -6.29
N ALA A 228 -8.55 -24.24 -5.23
CA ALA A 228 -10.00 -24.30 -5.01
C ALA A 228 -10.77 -23.68 -6.19
N CYS A 229 -10.33 -22.53 -6.70
CA CYS A 229 -10.93 -21.86 -7.85
C CYS A 229 -10.89 -22.70 -9.13
N LYS A 230 -9.91 -23.61 -9.30
CA LYS A 230 -9.86 -24.48 -10.48
C LYS A 230 -10.71 -25.74 -10.35
N PHE A 231 -10.82 -26.32 -9.15
CA PHE A 231 -11.30 -27.70 -8.99
C PHE A 231 -12.58 -27.87 -8.17
N LEU A 232 -13.04 -26.86 -7.46
CA LEU A 232 -14.28 -26.94 -6.68
C LEU A 232 -15.49 -26.41 -7.44
N THR A 233 -16.66 -27.03 -7.22
CA THR A 233 -17.94 -26.47 -7.65
C THR A 233 -18.22 -25.13 -6.97
N ASP A 234 -19.13 -24.31 -7.49
CA ASP A 234 -19.45 -23.00 -6.89
C ASP A 234 -19.87 -23.13 -5.42
N ILE A 235 -20.66 -24.17 -5.09
CA ILE A 235 -21.13 -24.43 -3.72
C ILE A 235 -19.96 -24.81 -2.81
N GLN A 236 -19.09 -25.71 -3.27
CA GLN A 236 -17.92 -26.13 -2.50
C GLN A 236 -16.92 -24.99 -2.32
N LEU A 237 -16.69 -24.20 -3.38
CA LEU A 237 -15.79 -23.06 -3.36
C LEU A 237 -16.27 -21.99 -2.38
N ASN A 238 -17.56 -21.64 -2.40
CA ASN A 238 -18.14 -20.68 -1.46
C ASN A 238 -17.98 -21.15 -0.01
N ARG A 239 -18.32 -22.42 0.27
CA ARG A 239 -18.15 -23.03 1.61
C ARG A 239 -16.69 -23.01 2.06
N PHE A 240 -15.76 -23.35 1.17
CA PHE A 240 -14.33 -23.35 1.45
C PHE A 240 -13.82 -21.94 1.76
N VAL A 241 -14.15 -20.95 0.92
CA VAL A 241 -13.72 -19.56 1.08
C VAL A 241 -14.27 -18.95 2.37
N GLU A 242 -15.54 -19.21 2.72
CA GLU A 242 -16.12 -18.72 3.98
C GLU A 242 -15.42 -19.35 5.20
N LYS A 243 -15.21 -20.68 5.18
CA LYS A 243 -14.48 -21.39 6.25
C LYS A 243 -13.06 -20.84 6.41
N LEU A 244 -12.31 -20.76 5.32
CA LEU A 244 -10.92 -20.28 5.33
C LEU A 244 -10.84 -18.81 5.76
N THR A 245 -11.81 -17.98 5.37
CA THR A 245 -11.87 -16.58 5.82
C THR A 245 -11.97 -16.51 7.35
N ASN A 246 -12.86 -17.29 7.96
CA ASN A 246 -13.01 -17.31 9.41
C ASN A 246 -11.75 -17.83 10.11
N GLU A 247 -11.14 -18.90 9.60
CA GLU A 247 -9.84 -19.40 10.11
C GLU A 247 -8.76 -18.31 10.09
N MET A 248 -8.65 -17.55 8.99
CA MET A 248 -7.64 -16.48 8.88
C MET A 248 -7.96 -15.28 9.79
N LYS A 249 -9.25 -14.94 9.98
CA LYS A 249 -9.70 -13.89 10.90
C LYS A 249 -9.38 -14.25 12.35
N GLU A 250 -9.75 -15.45 12.78
CA GLU A 250 -9.48 -15.94 14.15
C GLU A 250 -7.97 -16.04 14.42
N ALA A 251 -7.21 -16.52 13.43
CA ALA A 251 -5.76 -16.59 13.52
C ALA A 251 -5.07 -15.24 13.32
N GLY A 252 -5.76 -14.14 12.99
CA GLY A 252 -5.12 -12.86 12.63
C GLY A 252 -3.99 -13.01 11.61
N ASN A 253 -4.14 -13.91 10.63
CA ASN A 253 -3.11 -14.20 9.62
C ASN A 253 -3.26 -13.24 8.44
N LEU A 254 -2.23 -12.45 8.16
CA LEU A 254 -2.30 -11.39 7.15
C LEU A 254 -2.46 -11.90 5.71
N GLU A 255 -2.17 -13.19 5.45
CA GLU A 255 -2.50 -13.80 4.15
C GLU A 255 -4.00 -13.77 3.86
N GLY A 256 -4.84 -13.74 4.91
CA GLY A 256 -6.30 -13.67 4.77
C GLY A 256 -6.81 -12.37 4.17
N ILE A 257 -5.99 -11.30 4.05
CA ILE A 257 -6.36 -10.09 3.29
C ILE A 257 -6.73 -10.44 1.85
N LEU A 258 -6.16 -11.50 1.27
CA LEU A 258 -6.56 -12.01 -0.04
C LEU A 258 -8.06 -12.37 -0.10
N LEU A 259 -8.60 -12.89 1.00
CA LEU A 259 -9.98 -13.35 1.11
C LEU A 259 -10.91 -12.22 1.53
N THR A 260 -10.54 -11.50 2.59
CA THR A 260 -11.37 -10.46 3.21
C THR A 260 -11.35 -9.15 2.44
N GLY A 261 -10.25 -8.87 1.75
CA GLY A 261 -9.97 -7.54 1.22
C GLY A 261 -9.86 -6.49 2.33
N LEU A 262 -9.90 -5.22 1.93
CA LEU A 262 -9.95 -4.06 2.82
C LEU A 262 -11.42 -3.71 3.15
N THR A 263 -12.15 -4.69 3.64
CA THR A 263 -13.57 -4.59 4.03
C THR A 263 -13.72 -4.71 5.55
N ASN A 264 -14.95 -4.72 6.07
CA ASN A 264 -15.19 -4.99 7.50
C ASN A 264 -14.61 -6.35 7.95
N ASP A 265 -14.65 -7.39 7.10
CA ASP A 265 -13.98 -8.66 7.40
C ASP A 265 -12.45 -8.49 7.49
N GLY A 266 -11.89 -7.55 6.73
CA GLY A 266 -10.48 -7.19 6.78
C GLY A 266 -10.11 -6.42 8.04
N VAL A 267 -11.03 -5.59 8.55
CA VAL A 267 -10.85 -4.92 9.86
C VAL A 267 -10.84 -5.97 10.97
N ASP A 268 -11.78 -6.91 10.98
CA ASP A 268 -11.82 -7.99 11.97
C ASP A 268 -10.55 -8.87 11.93
N LEU A 269 -10.04 -9.18 10.74
CA LEU A 269 -8.76 -9.88 10.58
C LEU A 269 -7.60 -9.08 11.17
N MET A 270 -7.58 -7.77 10.88
CA MET A 270 -6.52 -6.88 11.33
C MET A 270 -6.58 -6.64 12.84
N GLU A 271 -7.76 -6.65 13.44
CA GLU A 271 -7.95 -6.60 14.89
C GLU A 271 -7.27 -7.79 15.57
N SER A 272 -7.59 -9.02 15.18
CA SER A 272 -6.91 -10.22 15.70
C SER A 272 -5.39 -10.18 15.51
N TYR A 273 -4.93 -9.64 14.37
CA TYR A 273 -3.50 -9.45 14.11
C TYR A 273 -2.87 -8.43 15.08
N VAL A 274 -3.50 -7.27 15.27
CA VAL A 274 -3.03 -6.22 16.18
C VAL A 274 -3.07 -6.70 17.63
N ASP A 275 -4.10 -7.40 18.05
CA ASP A 275 -4.24 -7.91 19.43
C ASP A 275 -3.11 -8.89 19.77
N ARG A 276 -2.68 -9.69 18.81
CA ARG A 276 -1.56 -10.62 19.00
C ARG A 276 -0.18 -9.95 18.93
N THR A 277 0.00 -8.99 18.04
CA THR A 277 1.34 -8.48 17.66
C THR A 277 1.65 -7.08 18.17
N GLY A 278 0.63 -6.29 18.50
CA GLY A 278 0.71 -4.86 18.76
C GLY A 278 1.10 -4.02 17.54
N ASP A 279 1.14 -4.59 16.32
CA ASP A 279 1.65 -3.92 15.13
C ASP A 279 0.63 -2.98 14.48
N VAL A 280 0.31 -1.90 15.20
CA VAL A 280 -0.57 -0.82 14.74
C VAL A 280 -0.01 -0.08 13.52
N GLN A 281 1.31 -0.15 13.27
CA GLN A 281 1.93 0.46 12.09
C GLN A 281 1.46 -0.24 10.81
N THR A 282 1.59 -1.57 10.74
CA THR A 282 1.13 -2.34 9.57
C THR A 282 -0.36 -2.20 9.37
N ALA A 283 -1.15 -2.29 10.45
CA ALA A 283 -2.59 -2.10 10.39
C ALA A 283 -2.98 -0.73 9.82
N SER A 284 -2.36 0.35 10.32
CA SER A 284 -2.63 1.72 9.85
C SER A 284 -2.31 1.89 8.37
N TYR A 285 -1.13 1.46 7.92
CA TYR A 285 -0.77 1.59 6.51
C TYR A 285 -1.62 0.71 5.61
N CYS A 286 -1.89 -0.54 5.99
CA CYS A 286 -2.73 -1.46 5.24
C CYS A 286 -4.13 -0.88 5.01
N MET A 287 -4.79 -0.41 6.08
CA MET A 287 -6.12 0.19 5.98
C MET A 287 -6.11 1.49 5.17
N LEU A 288 -5.02 2.25 5.18
CA LEU A 288 -4.94 3.48 4.38
C LEU A 288 -4.74 3.23 2.88
N GLN A 289 -4.21 2.09 2.43
CA GLN A 289 -3.84 1.87 1.01
C GLN A 289 -5.01 1.95 0.03
N GLY A 290 -6.23 1.66 0.48
CA GLY A 290 -7.39 1.64 -0.43
C GLY A 290 -8.73 1.29 0.21
N SER A 291 -8.84 1.30 1.54
CA SER A 291 -10.11 1.02 2.20
C SER A 291 -11.19 2.03 1.79
N PRO A 292 -12.45 1.59 1.59
CA PRO A 292 -13.58 2.49 1.42
C PRO A 292 -13.70 3.48 2.58
N SER A 293 -14.37 4.61 2.32
CA SER A 293 -14.48 5.69 3.32
C SER A 293 -15.16 5.25 4.62
N GLU A 294 -16.05 4.26 4.53
CA GLU A 294 -16.80 3.67 5.62
C GLU A 294 -15.87 2.83 6.52
N VAL A 295 -15.00 2.02 5.91
CA VAL A 295 -14.00 1.20 6.61
C VAL A 295 -12.95 2.09 7.28
N LEU A 296 -12.52 3.17 6.61
CA LEU A 296 -11.59 4.13 7.20
C LEU A 296 -12.19 4.83 8.42
N LYS A 297 -13.51 4.98 8.51
CA LYS A 297 -14.21 5.58 9.65
C LYS A 297 -14.49 4.61 10.79
N ASP A 298 -14.20 3.32 10.63
CA ASP A 298 -14.31 2.34 11.72
C ASP A 298 -13.46 2.80 12.93
N GLU A 299 -14.05 2.71 14.12
CA GLU A 299 -13.43 3.20 15.36
C GLU A 299 -12.10 2.50 15.66
N ARG A 300 -12.00 1.19 15.34
CA ARG A 300 -10.78 0.40 15.53
C ARG A 300 -9.67 0.88 14.60
N VAL A 301 -10.01 1.15 13.33
CA VAL A 301 -9.06 1.67 12.33
C VAL A 301 -8.55 3.04 12.75
N GLN A 302 -9.43 3.94 13.18
CA GLN A 302 -9.02 5.26 13.70
C GLN A 302 -8.14 5.13 14.95
N TYR A 303 -8.45 4.18 15.83
CA TYR A 303 -7.64 3.92 17.02
C TYR A 303 -6.22 3.43 16.68
N TRP A 304 -6.06 2.53 15.70
CA TRP A 304 -4.72 2.09 15.27
C TRP A 304 -3.91 3.24 14.67
N ILE A 305 -4.56 4.06 13.83
CA ILE A 305 -3.95 5.24 13.21
C ILE A 305 -3.47 6.22 14.29
N GLU A 306 -4.32 6.54 15.27
CA GLU A 306 -3.95 7.45 16.35
C GLU A 306 -2.87 6.87 17.26
N SER A 307 -2.96 5.57 17.56
CA SER A 307 -1.93 4.87 18.32
C SER A 307 -0.56 4.92 17.64
N TYR A 308 -0.50 4.73 16.31
CA TYR A 308 0.75 4.83 15.57
C TYR A 308 1.29 6.28 15.55
N ARG A 309 0.42 7.29 15.40
CA ARG A 309 0.82 8.71 15.50
C ARG A 309 1.43 9.02 16.86
N ASN A 310 0.77 8.60 17.94
CA ASN A 310 1.25 8.78 19.31
C ASN A 310 2.58 8.06 19.56
N LEU A 311 2.78 6.87 19.00
CA LEU A 311 4.07 6.17 19.07
C LEU A 311 5.20 6.95 18.38
N LEU A 312 4.94 7.51 17.18
CA LEU A 312 5.92 8.33 16.48
C LEU A 312 6.26 9.60 17.26
N ASP A 313 5.28 10.26 17.87
CA ASP A 313 5.51 11.42 18.74
C ASP A 313 6.30 11.06 19.99
N ALA A 314 5.96 9.95 20.66
CA ALA A 314 6.68 9.46 21.84
C ALA A 314 8.15 9.13 21.53
N TRP A 315 8.43 8.64 20.32
CA TRP A 315 9.80 8.42 19.84
C TRP A 315 10.48 9.69 19.30
N ARG A 316 9.80 10.83 19.31
CA ARG A 316 10.25 12.10 18.72
C ARG A 316 10.57 11.98 17.22
N PHE A 317 9.85 11.10 16.52
CA PHE A 317 9.87 10.94 15.07
C PHE A 317 8.84 11.87 14.41
N TRP A 318 8.90 13.16 14.76
CA TRP A 318 7.93 14.17 14.31
C TRP A 318 7.88 14.32 12.79
N HIS A 319 9.03 14.16 12.12
CA HIS A 319 9.10 14.19 10.67
C HIS A 319 8.41 12.97 10.05
N LYS A 320 8.67 11.75 10.55
CA LYS A 320 7.94 10.55 10.09
C LYS A 320 6.45 10.64 10.35
N ARG A 321 6.04 11.18 11.50
CA ARG A 321 4.63 11.44 11.80
C ARG A 321 4.01 12.43 10.82
N ALA A 322 4.72 13.51 10.49
CA ALA A 322 4.25 14.46 9.48
C ALA A 322 4.15 13.82 8.09
N GLU A 323 5.12 13.00 7.68
CA GLU A 323 5.07 12.23 6.43
C GLU A 323 3.86 11.29 6.40
N PHE A 324 3.59 10.59 7.51
CA PHE A 324 2.42 9.72 7.66
C PHE A 324 1.09 10.51 7.56
N ASP A 325 0.98 11.65 8.24
CA ASP A 325 -0.21 12.51 8.16
C ASP A 325 -0.44 13.06 6.75
N ILE A 326 0.62 13.47 6.04
CA ILE A 326 0.54 13.92 4.65
C ILE A 326 0.04 12.78 3.75
N HIS A 327 0.55 11.57 3.96
CA HIS A 327 0.10 10.37 3.25
C HIS A 327 -1.39 10.09 3.52
N ARG A 328 -1.81 10.09 4.78
CA ARG A 328 -3.21 9.96 5.19
C ARG A 328 -4.11 11.00 4.50
N SER A 329 -3.73 12.28 4.49
CA SER A 329 -4.53 13.34 3.88
C SER A 329 -4.66 13.24 2.35
N LYS A 330 -3.75 12.54 1.66
CA LYS A 330 -3.89 12.27 0.22
C LYS A 330 -4.98 11.24 -0.06
N LEU A 331 -5.13 10.26 0.83
CA LEU A 331 -6.03 9.11 0.68
C LEU A 331 -7.40 9.38 1.32
N ASP A 332 -7.43 10.19 2.37
CA ASP A 332 -8.64 10.70 3.01
C ASP A 332 -8.61 12.23 3.02
N PRO A 333 -9.19 12.90 2.00
CA PRO A 333 -9.26 14.36 1.94
C PRO A 333 -10.02 14.99 3.12
N SER A 334 -10.91 14.25 3.80
CA SER A 334 -11.64 14.75 4.96
C SER A 334 -10.74 14.90 6.19
N SER A 335 -9.62 14.17 6.24
CA SER A 335 -8.60 14.31 7.28
C SER A 335 -7.68 15.52 7.10
N LYS A 336 -7.82 16.28 6.00
CA LYS A 336 -6.96 17.43 5.74
C LYS A 336 -7.18 18.50 6.82
N PRO A 337 -6.15 18.88 7.59
CA PRO A 337 -6.31 19.85 8.64
C PRO A 337 -6.65 21.23 8.07
N LEU A 338 -7.56 21.93 8.75
CA LEU A 338 -7.87 23.32 8.44
C LEU A 338 -6.66 24.21 8.74
N ALA A 339 -6.50 25.29 7.97
CA ALA A 339 -5.51 26.30 8.28
C ALA A 339 -5.85 26.95 9.64
N GLN A 340 -4.92 26.89 10.59
CA GLN A 340 -5.14 27.35 11.97
C GLN A 340 -4.64 28.79 12.21
N VAL A 341 -3.73 29.29 11.36
CA VAL A 341 -3.10 30.61 11.52
C VAL A 341 -3.24 31.39 10.22
N PHE A 342 -3.70 32.64 10.34
CA PHE A 342 -3.88 33.56 9.22
C PHE A 342 -3.14 34.86 9.50
N VAL A 343 -2.53 35.44 8.47
CA VAL A 343 -1.87 36.75 8.56
C VAL A 343 -2.73 37.81 7.88
N SER A 344 -3.07 38.86 8.62
CA SER A 344 -3.89 39.98 8.14
C SER A 344 -3.09 41.29 8.13
N CYS A 345 -3.52 42.22 7.28
CA CYS A 345 -2.93 43.55 7.20
C CYS A 345 -3.44 44.43 8.34
N ASN A 346 -2.53 45.02 9.12
CA ASN A 346 -2.89 45.95 10.20
C ASN A 346 -3.64 47.20 9.73
N PHE A 347 -3.56 47.56 8.45
CA PHE A 347 -4.24 48.75 7.93
C PHE A 347 -5.67 48.51 7.45
N CYS A 348 -5.95 47.36 6.83
CA CYS A 348 -7.26 47.09 6.22
C CYS A 348 -7.93 45.80 6.71
N GLY A 349 -7.29 45.05 7.62
CA GLY A 349 -7.80 43.81 8.19
C GLY A 349 -7.85 42.62 7.21
N LYS A 350 -7.65 42.84 5.91
CA LYS A 350 -7.69 41.78 4.89
C LYS A 350 -6.46 40.88 4.97
N SER A 351 -6.64 39.60 4.64
CA SER A 351 -5.53 38.63 4.52
C SER A 351 -4.46 39.13 3.55
N ILE A 352 -3.19 38.92 3.91
CA ILE A 352 -2.06 39.21 3.01
C ILE A 352 -1.67 38.00 2.14
N SER A 353 -2.31 36.85 2.34
CA SER A 353 -2.07 35.64 1.54
C SER A 353 -2.62 35.81 0.12
N TYR A 354 -1.75 35.72 -0.88
CA TYR A 354 -2.09 35.89 -2.30
C TYR A 354 -2.96 34.76 -2.88
N SER A 355 -3.04 33.60 -2.21
CA SER A 355 -3.80 32.43 -2.66
C SER A 355 -5.32 32.58 -2.55
N CYS A 356 -5.83 33.63 -1.90
CA CYS A 356 -7.27 33.87 -1.75
C CYS A 356 -7.86 34.83 -2.80
N SER A 357 -7.06 35.28 -3.77
CA SER A 357 -7.51 36.24 -4.80
C SER A 357 -8.41 35.62 -5.90
N THR A 358 -8.65 34.30 -5.88
CA THR A 358 -9.36 33.58 -6.94
C THR A 358 -10.85 33.37 -6.66
N ILE A 359 -11.42 33.95 -5.61
CA ILE A 359 -12.88 33.99 -5.43
C ILE A 359 -13.39 35.33 -5.97
N PRO A 360 -14.09 35.37 -7.12
CA PRO A 360 -14.74 36.59 -7.58
C PRO A 360 -15.96 36.83 -6.70
N HIS A 361 -15.80 37.61 -5.62
CA HIS A 361 -16.97 38.18 -4.97
C HIS A 361 -17.60 39.21 -5.90
N GLN A 362 -18.74 38.83 -6.48
CA GLN A 362 -19.73 39.77 -6.99
C GLN A 362 -20.09 40.77 -5.86
N GLY A 363 -19.87 42.06 -6.07
CA GLY A 363 -20.42 43.09 -5.17
C GLY A 363 -19.61 44.38 -5.05
N ARG A 364 -20.00 45.36 -5.86
CA ARG A 364 -19.95 46.83 -5.63
C ARG A 364 -18.58 47.53 -5.56
N GLY A 365 -18.17 48.01 -6.74
CA GLY A 365 -17.88 49.41 -7.06
C GLY A 365 -16.95 50.23 -6.16
N PHE A 366 -15.77 50.58 -6.67
CA PHE A 366 -15.25 51.94 -6.56
C PHE A 366 -14.40 52.27 -7.79
N SER A 367 -14.60 53.49 -8.29
CA SER A 367 -14.26 54.03 -9.60
C SER A 367 -12.80 53.84 -10.03
N GLN A 368 -12.62 53.29 -11.24
CA GLN A 368 -11.42 53.47 -12.04
C GLN A 368 -11.49 54.84 -12.73
N TYR A 369 -10.66 55.79 -12.30
CA TYR A 369 -10.11 56.79 -13.20
C TYR A 369 -8.70 56.34 -13.55
N GLY A 370 -8.46 56.18 -14.85
CA GLY A 370 -7.39 55.36 -15.38
C GLY A 370 -6.00 55.98 -15.31
N VAL A 371 -5.01 55.11 -15.48
CA VAL A 371 -3.86 55.32 -16.37
C VAL A 371 -3.46 53.95 -16.91
N SER A 372 -3.51 53.81 -18.24
CA SER A 372 -2.99 52.66 -18.97
C SER A 372 -1.46 52.59 -18.81
N GLY A 373 -0.93 51.45 -18.34
CA GLY A 373 0.52 51.24 -18.32
C GLY A 373 0.97 50.02 -17.52
N SER A 374 1.31 48.94 -18.22
CA SER A 374 2.11 47.78 -17.78
C SER A 374 1.45 46.80 -16.78
N PRO A 375 1.60 45.47 -16.95
CA PRO A 375 1.23 44.51 -15.92
C PRO A 375 2.23 44.67 -14.77
N THR A 376 1.97 45.63 -13.89
CA THR A 376 2.80 45.89 -12.72
C THR A 376 2.86 44.62 -11.89
N LYS A 377 4.03 43.95 -11.93
CA LYS A 377 4.39 42.86 -11.03
C LYS A 377 3.93 43.27 -9.64
N SER A 378 3.04 42.49 -9.04
CA SER A 378 2.53 42.74 -7.70
C SER A 378 3.73 42.95 -6.76
N LYS A 379 3.86 44.15 -6.19
CA LYS A 379 4.90 44.42 -5.19
C LYS A 379 4.61 43.56 -3.98
N VAL A 380 5.36 42.47 -3.85
CA VAL A 380 5.22 41.45 -2.80
C VAL A 380 5.45 42.03 -1.39
N THR A 381 6.08 43.19 -1.30
CA THR A 381 6.34 43.96 -0.08
C THR A 381 5.19 44.89 0.34
N SER A 382 4.02 44.77 -0.30
CA SER A 382 2.82 45.59 -0.05
C SER A 382 1.58 44.71 0.10
N CYS A 383 0.63 45.16 0.92
CA CYS A 383 -0.66 44.48 1.09
C CYS A 383 -1.41 44.38 -0.25
N PRO A 384 -1.92 43.19 -0.65
CA PRO A 384 -2.67 43.05 -1.90
C PRO A 384 -3.99 43.84 -1.89
N GLY A 385 -4.63 43.99 -0.73
CA GLY A 385 -5.93 44.65 -0.61
C GLY A 385 -5.89 46.18 -0.59
N CYS A 386 -4.94 46.79 0.12
CA CYS A 386 -4.85 48.26 0.27
C CYS A 386 -3.56 48.88 -0.24
N ARG A 387 -2.62 48.08 -0.77
CA ARG A 387 -1.31 48.50 -1.31
C ARG A 387 -0.35 49.18 -0.33
N LYS A 388 -0.74 49.39 0.93
CA LYS A 388 0.15 49.88 1.98
C LYS A 388 1.32 48.90 2.22
N PRO A 389 2.53 49.42 2.54
CA PRO A 389 3.71 48.59 2.72
C PRO A 389 3.55 47.62 3.89
N LEU A 390 4.08 46.41 3.75
CA LEU A 390 4.14 45.41 4.82
C LEU A 390 5.17 45.81 5.89
N PRO A 391 5.13 45.24 7.12
CA PRO A 391 6.07 45.59 8.18
C PRO A 391 7.53 45.38 7.75
N ARG A 392 8.43 46.21 8.30
CA ARG A 392 9.86 46.14 8.02
C ARG A 392 10.54 45.12 8.93
N CYS A 393 11.60 44.50 8.43
CA CYS A 393 12.48 43.69 9.27
C CYS A 393 13.18 44.59 10.29
N ALA A 394 13.23 44.17 11.56
CA ALA A 394 13.87 44.91 12.65
C ALA A 394 15.36 45.18 12.43
N LEU A 395 16.04 44.36 11.61
CA LEU A 395 17.49 44.44 11.39
C LEU A 395 17.84 45.18 10.09
N CYS A 396 17.35 44.72 8.94
CA CYS A 396 17.68 45.37 7.66
C CYS A 396 16.75 46.53 7.27
N LEU A 397 15.65 46.74 8.00
CA LEU A 397 14.66 47.80 7.76
C LEU A 397 13.96 47.75 6.39
N ILE A 398 14.15 46.67 5.63
CA ILE A 398 13.45 46.42 4.37
C ILE A 398 12.07 45.84 4.67
N ASN A 399 11.06 46.30 3.92
CA ASN A 399 9.71 45.77 3.98
C ASN A 399 9.70 44.27 3.68
N MET A 400 9.14 43.49 4.59
CA MET A 400 9.03 42.05 4.44
C MET A 400 8.02 41.71 3.34
N GLY A 401 8.29 40.66 2.58
CA GLY A 401 7.45 40.22 1.47
C GLY A 401 8.10 39.05 0.77
N THR A 402 7.45 37.89 0.81
CA THR A 402 8.04 36.66 0.29
C THR A 402 7.31 36.27 -1.01
N PRO A 403 7.98 36.22 -2.18
CA PRO A 403 7.31 35.88 -3.43
C PRO A 403 6.90 34.42 -3.38
N VAL A 404 5.59 34.16 -3.26
CA VAL A 404 5.06 32.80 -3.29
C VAL A 404 5.10 32.33 -4.75
N SER A 405 5.82 31.24 -5.04
CA SER A 405 5.70 30.58 -6.34
C SER A 405 4.27 30.11 -6.51
N CYS A 406 3.66 30.44 -7.65
CA CYS A 406 2.30 30.07 -7.99
C CYS A 406 2.06 28.56 -7.81
N CYS A 407 0.92 28.20 -7.21
CA CYS A 407 0.39 26.84 -7.30
C CYS A 407 0.06 26.52 -8.77
N PRO A 408 0.22 25.25 -9.22
CA PRO A 408 -0.23 24.84 -10.54
C PRO A 408 -1.76 24.73 -10.53
N GLY A 409 -2.43 25.70 -11.15
CA GLY A 409 -3.86 25.67 -11.41
C GLY A 409 -4.13 26.31 -12.77
N GLY A 410 -4.42 25.49 -13.78
CA GLY A 410 -5.05 25.92 -15.03
C GLY A 410 -4.10 26.30 -16.17
N SER A 411 -3.32 25.36 -16.71
CA SER A 411 -2.89 25.41 -18.12
C SER A 411 -2.72 23.99 -18.61
N LYS A 412 -3.65 23.53 -19.44
CA LYS A 412 -3.43 22.35 -20.29
C LYS A 412 -2.42 22.77 -21.35
N SER A 413 -1.18 22.34 -21.22
CA SER A 413 -0.25 22.26 -22.33
C SER A 413 0.57 21.00 -22.17
N ASP A 414 0.25 20.05 -23.05
CA ASP A 414 0.94 18.82 -23.34
C ASP A 414 2.42 19.12 -23.65
N GLU A 415 3.35 18.81 -22.75
CA GLU A 415 4.77 18.57 -23.09
C GLU A 415 5.44 17.70 -22.02
N LYS A 416 6.28 16.78 -22.51
CA LYS A 416 6.94 15.67 -21.81
C LYS A 416 7.55 16.06 -20.45
N VAL A 417 7.31 15.19 -19.46
CA VAL A 417 7.76 15.30 -18.08
C VAL A 417 9.27 15.05 -18.01
N ASP A 418 10.04 16.10 -17.71
CA ASP A 418 11.43 16.01 -17.28
C ASP A 418 11.49 16.15 -15.75
N LEU A 419 12.15 15.19 -15.07
CA LEU A 419 12.10 14.92 -13.62
C LEU A 419 12.97 15.88 -12.76
N SER A 420 13.10 17.14 -13.16
CA SER A 420 14.03 18.09 -12.51
C SER A 420 13.47 19.49 -12.30
N LYS A 421 12.18 19.63 -11.97
CA LYS A 421 11.59 20.93 -11.58
C LYS A 421 11.38 21.02 -10.08
N ASP A 422 12.43 21.46 -9.38
CA ASP A 422 12.28 22.16 -8.11
C ASP A 422 11.26 23.28 -8.28
N LYS A 423 10.06 23.11 -7.71
CA LYS A 423 9.14 24.22 -7.48
C LYS A 423 9.93 25.25 -6.69
N LYS A 424 10.24 26.41 -7.29
CA LYS A 424 11.00 27.50 -6.66
C LYS A 424 10.25 28.08 -5.47
N LEU A 425 10.18 27.34 -4.36
CA LEU A 425 9.70 27.82 -3.09
C LEU A 425 10.55 29.02 -2.69
N ALA A 426 9.93 30.00 -2.04
CA ALA A 426 10.69 31.12 -1.54
C ALA A 426 11.70 30.64 -0.50
N GLN A 427 12.95 31.08 -0.63
CA GLN A 427 14.02 30.71 0.29
C GLN A 427 13.61 31.05 1.73
N PHE A 428 13.79 30.09 2.64
CA PHE A 428 13.40 30.19 4.05
C PHE A 428 13.92 31.48 4.71
N ASN A 429 15.13 31.91 4.37
CA ASN A 429 15.74 33.15 4.89
C ASN A 429 14.88 34.41 4.70
N ASN A 430 14.00 34.43 3.69
CA ASN A 430 13.15 35.57 3.36
C ASN A 430 11.74 35.48 3.99
N TRP A 431 11.46 34.46 4.80
CA TRP A 431 10.14 34.27 5.41
C TRP A 431 9.92 35.25 6.56
N PHE A 432 8.65 35.52 6.85
CA PHE A 432 8.24 36.31 8.02
C PHE A 432 8.50 35.50 9.29
N THR A 433 9.23 36.08 10.24
CA THR A 433 9.43 35.52 11.58
C THR A 433 9.20 36.62 12.61
N TRP A 434 8.43 36.34 13.65
CA TRP A 434 8.14 37.32 14.71
C TRP A 434 8.00 36.63 16.06
N CYS A 435 8.26 37.38 17.13
CA CYS A 435 7.99 36.95 18.49
C CYS A 435 6.50 37.15 18.82
N HIS A 436 5.83 36.14 19.38
CA HIS A 436 4.41 36.22 19.73
C HIS A 436 4.14 37.20 20.89
N ASN A 437 5.13 37.46 21.75
CA ASN A 437 4.99 38.35 22.90
C ASN A 437 5.16 39.82 22.51
N CYS A 438 6.31 40.21 21.94
CA CYS A 438 6.57 41.61 21.60
C CYS A 438 6.07 42.00 20.20
N ARG A 439 5.64 41.03 19.37
CA ARG A 439 5.15 41.22 17.99
C ARG A 439 6.18 41.84 17.03
N HIS A 440 7.42 42.00 17.45
CA HIS A 440 8.54 42.39 16.61
C HIS A 440 9.10 41.20 15.85
N GLY A 441 9.67 41.46 14.68
CA GLY A 441 10.12 40.41 13.79
C GLY A 441 10.95 40.90 12.62
N GLY A 442 11.27 39.97 11.72
CA GLY A 442 12.10 40.20 10.57
C GLY A 442 12.14 39.03 9.61
N HIS A 443 13.02 39.13 8.63
CA HIS A 443 13.37 38.01 7.76
C HIS A 443 13.99 36.89 8.60
N ALA A 444 13.52 35.65 8.42
CA ALA A 444 13.97 34.49 9.19
C ALA A 444 15.50 34.39 9.28
N GLY A 445 16.22 34.62 8.16
CA GLY A 445 17.67 34.55 8.12
C GLY A 445 18.35 35.60 9.01
N HIS A 446 17.86 36.84 9.01
CA HIS A 446 18.40 37.89 9.89
C HIS A 446 18.08 37.62 11.36
N MET A 447 16.86 37.17 11.67
CA MET A 447 16.49 36.85 13.05
C MET A 447 17.31 35.68 13.59
N LEU A 448 17.50 34.63 12.80
CA LEU A 448 18.36 33.50 13.14
C LEU A 448 19.81 33.93 13.39
N SER A 449 20.36 34.81 12.54
CA SER A 449 21.72 35.33 12.75
C SER A 449 21.84 36.16 14.03
N TRP A 450 20.85 37.01 14.33
CA TRP A 450 20.87 37.85 15.53
C TRP A 450 20.84 37.01 16.80
N PHE A 451 19.93 36.04 16.89
CA PHE A 451 19.77 35.25 18.10
C PHE A 451 20.83 34.15 18.30
N ARG A 452 21.84 34.04 17.42
CA ARG A 452 23.03 33.22 17.70
C ARG A 452 23.81 33.75 18.89
N ASP A 453 23.92 35.07 18.98
CA ASP A 453 24.76 35.75 19.96
C ASP A 453 23.94 36.59 20.96
N HIS A 454 22.62 36.69 20.77
CA HIS A 454 21.73 37.55 21.56
C HIS A 454 20.50 36.79 22.05
N ASN A 455 20.01 37.13 23.24
CA ASN A 455 18.77 36.58 23.81
C ASN A 455 17.60 37.57 23.80
N GLU A 456 17.86 38.83 23.46
CA GLU A 456 16.91 39.96 23.54
C GLU A 456 16.51 40.46 22.14
N CYS A 457 15.34 41.07 22.07
CA CYS A 457 14.78 41.63 20.84
C CYS A 457 15.71 42.70 20.23
N PRO A 458 15.95 42.68 18.89
CA PRO A 458 16.81 43.68 18.22
C PRO A 458 16.18 45.09 18.12
N VAL A 459 14.90 45.24 18.46
CA VAL A 459 14.21 46.54 18.42
C VAL A 459 14.60 47.38 19.63
N SER A 460 15.11 48.58 19.37
CA SER A 460 15.49 49.55 20.42
C SER A 460 14.37 49.76 21.44
N ALA A 461 14.76 49.80 22.72
CA ALA A 461 13.86 49.93 23.88
C ALA A 461 12.88 48.76 24.12
N CYS A 462 13.01 47.64 23.41
CA CYS A 462 12.25 46.42 23.70
C CYS A 462 13.07 45.46 24.57
N SER A 463 12.66 45.26 25.82
CA SER A 463 13.34 44.36 26.78
C SER A 463 12.93 42.89 26.70
N CYS A 464 12.25 42.48 25.62
CA CYS A 464 11.72 41.13 25.47
C CYS A 464 12.85 40.11 25.25
N LYS A 465 12.93 39.09 26.11
CA LYS A 465 13.88 37.97 25.98
C LYS A 465 13.35 36.91 25.01
N CYS A 466 13.21 37.28 23.74
CA CYS A 466 12.54 36.49 22.72
C CYS A 466 13.04 35.03 22.62
N MET A 467 14.34 34.79 22.74
CA MET A 467 14.91 33.44 22.60
C MET A 467 14.60 32.53 23.80
N GLN A 468 14.53 33.09 25.01
CA GLN A 468 14.20 32.33 26.22
C GLN A 468 12.74 31.92 26.27
N LEU A 469 11.88 32.62 25.53
CA LEU A 469 10.45 32.32 25.41
C LEU A 469 10.18 31.19 24.41
N ASP A 470 11.16 30.81 23.58
CA ASP A 470 11.05 29.69 22.64
C ASP A 470 11.42 28.36 23.31
N THR A 471 10.51 27.85 24.14
CA THR A 471 10.71 26.62 24.92
C THR A 471 10.73 25.36 24.05
N THR A 472 10.16 25.39 22.84
CA THR A 472 10.08 24.25 21.93
C THR A 472 11.21 24.20 20.90
N GLY A 473 11.87 25.33 20.59
CA GLY A 473 13.00 25.37 19.66
C GLY A 473 14.21 24.51 20.06
N ASN A 474 14.32 24.12 21.33
CA ASN A 474 15.42 23.29 21.84
C ASN A 474 15.18 21.77 21.71
N LEU A 475 14.00 21.34 21.26
CA LEU A 475 13.67 19.93 21.09
C LEU A 475 14.30 19.39 19.80
N ILE A 476 15.24 18.44 19.94
CA ILE A 476 15.92 17.81 18.80
C ILE A 476 15.14 16.56 18.37
N PRO A 477 14.83 16.41 17.06
CA PRO A 477 14.22 15.18 16.54
C PRO A 477 15.14 13.98 16.82
N ALA A 478 14.58 12.84 17.26
CA ALA A 478 15.41 11.68 17.61
C ALA A 478 16.20 11.12 16.42
N GLU A 479 15.74 11.37 15.20
CA GLU A 479 16.41 11.02 13.94
C GLU A 479 17.78 11.69 13.79
N VAL A 480 17.99 12.84 14.44
CA VAL A 480 19.24 13.62 14.39
C VAL A 480 20.23 13.17 15.48
N VAL A 481 19.78 12.34 16.43
CA VAL A 481 20.56 11.92 17.61
C VAL A 481 21.15 10.51 17.44
N GLN A 482 20.73 9.74 16.42
CA GLN A 482 21.30 8.42 16.14
C GLN A 482 22.45 8.52 15.12
N PRO A 483 23.66 8.03 15.44
CA PRO A 483 24.75 7.90 14.47
C PRO A 483 24.49 6.83 13.42
#